data_AF-A0ABD6BAN3-F1
#
_entry.id   AF-A0ABD6BAN3-F1
#
_cell.length_a   1.000
_cell.length_b   1.000
_cell.length_c   1.000
_cell.angle_alpha   90.00
_cell.angle_beta   90.00
_cell.angle_gamma   90.00
#
_symmetry.space_group_name_H-M   'P 1'
#
loop_
_entity.id
_entity.type
_entity.pdbx_description
1 polymer ?
#
loop_
_entity_poly.entity_id
_entity_poly.type
_entity_poly.pdbx_seq_one_letter_code
_entity_poly.pdbx_strand_id
1 'polypeptide(L)'
;MHRTVHRALRAVAVAAVALLALALRRARKRAREVPLSPITAGWYVGPGFVEREGLTTGEEPAGEVADVAHFAGETFDPERLHPEVRRFYERTAEYEMRYRAQWHRPFRTGAAVASRLTSRIEQLNLPGPGDESWHRLESQFLDV
;
A
#
# COMPACT_ATOMS: atom_id res chain seq x y z
N MET A 1 29.36 -2.14 44.59
CA MET A 1 28.61 -1.28 43.63
C MET A 1 28.11 -2.00 42.38
N HIS A 2 28.84 -2.96 41.78
CA HIS A 2 28.41 -3.62 40.53
C HIS A 2 27.05 -4.35 40.57
N ARG A 3 26.68 -4.99 41.70
CA ARG A 3 25.43 -5.76 41.83
C ARG A 3 24.16 -4.89 41.82
N THR A 4 24.22 -3.68 42.37
CA THR A 4 23.08 -2.76 42.44
C THR A 4 22.76 -2.16 41.07
N VAL A 5 23.81 -1.81 40.30
CA VAL A 5 23.69 -1.33 38.92
C VAL A 5 23.06 -2.39 38.01
N HIS A 6 23.46 -3.66 38.14
CA HIS A 6 22.88 -4.76 37.36
C HIS A 6 21.40 -5.01 37.69
N ARG A 7 20.99 -4.84 38.95
CA ARG A 7 19.59 -4.95 39.36
C ARG A 7 18.74 -3.79 38.82
N ALA A 8 19.25 -2.57 38.88
CA ALA A 8 18.58 -1.40 38.32
C ALA A 8 18.39 -1.52 36.80
N LEU A 9 19.43 -1.93 36.06
CA LEU A 9 19.34 -2.15 34.61
C LEU A 9 18.29 -3.21 34.24
N ARG A 10 18.23 -4.33 34.99
CA ARG A 10 17.21 -5.36 34.77
C ARG A 10 15.79 -4.84 35.04
N ALA A 11 15.60 -4.07 36.10
CA ALA A 11 14.28 -3.50 36.41
C ALA A 11 13.80 -2.54 35.31
N VAL A 12 14.69 -1.69 34.80
CA VAL A 12 14.39 -0.79 33.68
C VAL A 12 14.05 -1.57 32.41
N ALA A 13 14.82 -2.62 32.09
CA ALA A 13 14.55 -3.46 30.92
C ALA A 13 13.17 -4.17 31.03
N VAL A 14 12.83 -4.71 32.20
CA VAL A 14 11.52 -5.33 32.44
C VAL A 14 10.40 -4.31 32.32
N ALA A 15 10.56 -3.11 32.90
CA ALA A 15 9.58 -2.04 32.78
C ALA A 15 9.37 -1.62 31.32
N ALA A 16 10.45 -1.48 30.55
CA ALA A 16 10.37 -1.14 29.12
C ALA A 16 9.63 -2.22 28.32
N VAL A 17 9.92 -3.50 28.54
CA VAL A 17 9.21 -4.63 27.89
C VAL A 17 7.74 -4.66 28.29
N ALA A 18 7.43 -4.44 29.57
CA ALA A 18 6.05 -4.42 30.05
C ALA A 18 5.24 -3.25 29.44
N LEU A 19 5.84 -2.06 29.34
CA LEU A 19 5.24 -0.90 28.69
C LEU A 19 5.03 -1.14 27.19
N LEU A 20 6.02 -1.73 26.50
CA LEU A 20 5.90 -2.09 25.09
C LEU A 20 4.76 -3.11 24.88
N ALA A 21 4.69 -4.15 25.71
CA ALA A 21 3.61 -5.13 25.65
C ALA A 21 2.23 -4.52 25.89
N LEU A 22 2.12 -3.59 26.85
CA LEU A 22 0.88 -2.86 27.11
C LEU A 22 0.49 -1.96 25.92
N ALA A 23 1.45 -1.24 25.34
CA ALA A 23 1.24 -0.41 24.17
C ALA A 23 0.76 -1.23 22.96
N LEU A 24 1.43 -2.36 22.67
CA LEU A 24 1.05 -3.27 21.59
C LEU A 24 -0.33 -3.90 21.81
N ARG A 25 -0.66 -4.31 23.05
CA ARG A 25 -2.00 -4.82 23.37
C ARG A 25 -3.08 -3.76 23.16
N ARG A 26 -2.81 -2.52 23.58
CA ARG A 26 -3.75 -1.40 23.39
C ARG A 26 -3.94 -1.06 21.90
N ALA A 27 -2.85 -1.02 21.14
CA ALA A 27 -2.90 -0.82 19.69
C ALA A 27 -3.70 -1.94 19.01
N ARG A 28 -3.45 -3.21 19.36
CA ARG A 28 -4.19 -4.35 18.80
C ARG A 28 -5.67 -4.32 19.15
N LYS A 29 -6.04 -3.88 20.36
CA LYS A 29 -7.46 -3.71 20.73
C LYS A 29 -8.14 -2.66 19.88
N ARG A 30 -7.50 -1.50 19.66
CA ARG A 30 -8.05 -0.43 18.80
C ARG A 30 -8.14 -0.85 17.34
N ALA A 31 -7.13 -1.55 16.84
CA ALA A 31 -7.13 -2.02 15.45
C ALA A 31 -8.25 -3.03 15.16
N ARG A 32 -8.76 -3.77 16.17
CA ARG A 32 -9.90 -4.68 16.00
C ARG A 32 -11.22 -3.98 15.66
N GLU A 33 -11.34 -2.69 15.98
CA GLU A 33 -12.53 -1.89 15.67
C GLU A 33 -12.48 -1.34 14.24
N VAL A 34 -11.34 -1.47 13.55
CA VAL A 34 -11.18 -1.05 12.17
C VAL A 34 -11.45 -2.25 11.26
N PRO A 35 -12.32 -2.13 10.24
CA PRO A 35 -12.63 -3.20 9.30
C PRO A 35 -11.47 -3.40 8.31
N LEU A 36 -10.33 -3.87 8.81
CA LEU A 36 -9.17 -4.19 7.99
C LEU A 36 -9.37 -5.55 7.30
N SER A 37 -8.78 -5.70 6.12
CA SER A 37 -8.71 -7.00 5.44
C SER A 37 -8.06 -8.05 6.36
N PRO A 38 -8.57 -9.30 6.38
CA PRO A 38 -7.96 -10.40 7.12
C PRO A 38 -6.65 -10.89 6.46
N ILE A 39 -6.34 -10.45 5.24
CA ILE A 39 -5.16 -10.86 4.50
C ILE A 39 -3.91 -10.25 5.15
N THR A 40 -3.00 -11.12 5.59
CA THR A 40 -1.70 -10.72 6.15
C THR A 40 -0.57 -11.24 5.29
N ALA A 41 0.48 -10.45 5.11
CA ALA A 41 1.67 -10.86 4.40
C ALA A 41 2.90 -11.00 5.31
N GLY A 42 3.87 -11.80 4.86
CA GLY A 42 5.18 -11.92 5.46
C GLY A 42 6.11 -10.76 5.07
N TRP A 43 7.38 -11.08 4.82
CA TRP A 43 8.42 -10.08 4.55
C TRP A 43 8.35 -9.47 3.13
N TYR A 44 7.79 -10.18 2.15
CA TYR A 44 7.72 -9.75 0.74
C TYR A 44 6.30 -9.79 0.19
N VAL A 45 5.87 -8.64 -0.33
CA VAL A 45 4.62 -8.47 -1.09
C VAL A 45 5.02 -7.94 -2.46
N GLY A 46 5.16 -8.86 -3.40
CA GLY A 46 5.44 -8.56 -4.80
C GLY A 46 4.21 -8.80 -5.70
N PRO A 47 4.34 -8.58 -7.02
CA PRO A 47 3.25 -8.67 -7.99
C PRO A 47 2.51 -10.01 -7.96
N GLY A 48 3.23 -11.12 -7.81
CA GLY A 48 2.62 -12.46 -7.73
C GLY A 48 2.21 -12.90 -6.31
N PHE A 49 2.00 -11.97 -5.37
CA PHE A 49 1.63 -12.30 -3.99
C PHE A 49 0.26 -12.97 -3.93
N VAL A 50 -0.73 -12.41 -4.63
CA VAL A 50 -2.12 -12.88 -4.60
C VAL A 50 -2.23 -14.31 -5.10
N GLU A 51 -1.58 -14.63 -6.21
CA GLU A 51 -1.56 -15.96 -6.81
C GLU A 51 -0.80 -16.96 -5.95
N ARG A 52 0.34 -16.56 -5.40
CA ARG A 52 1.17 -17.43 -4.53
C ARG A 52 0.43 -17.84 -3.26
N GLU A 53 -0.31 -16.92 -2.65
CA GLU A 53 -1.09 -17.21 -1.44
C GLU A 53 -2.46 -17.85 -1.76
N GLY A 54 -2.77 -18.07 -3.05
CA GLY A 54 -4.02 -18.71 -3.48
C GLY A 54 -5.26 -17.87 -3.17
N LEU A 55 -5.13 -16.54 -3.19
CA LEU A 55 -6.18 -15.61 -2.80
C LEU A 55 -7.11 -15.23 -3.95
N THR A 56 -6.73 -15.48 -5.21
CA THR A 56 -7.57 -15.09 -6.34
C THR A 56 -8.88 -15.89 -6.40
N THR A 57 -9.99 -15.20 -6.62
CA THR A 57 -11.29 -15.81 -6.92
C THR A 57 -11.41 -16.25 -8.39
N GLY A 58 -10.47 -15.82 -9.24
CA GLY A 58 -10.50 -16.00 -10.69
C GLY A 58 -11.31 -14.94 -11.43
N GLU A 59 -11.90 -13.98 -10.73
CA GLU A 59 -12.59 -12.85 -11.33
C GLU A 59 -11.65 -11.66 -11.54
N GLU A 60 -11.86 -10.94 -12.65
CA GLU A 60 -11.18 -9.67 -12.95
C GLU A 60 -12.22 -8.54 -12.91
N PRO A 61 -12.24 -7.72 -11.85
CA PRO A 61 -13.15 -6.59 -11.75
C PRO A 61 -12.98 -5.62 -12.90
N ALA A 62 -14.11 -5.09 -13.41
CA ALA A 62 -14.09 -4.13 -14.51
C ALA A 62 -13.53 -2.75 -14.11
N GLY A 63 -13.48 -2.43 -12.81
CA GLY A 63 -12.99 -1.16 -12.28
C GLY A 63 -12.65 -1.24 -10.80
N GLU A 64 -12.20 -0.12 -10.24
CA GLU A 64 -11.86 0.01 -8.83
C GLU A 64 -13.05 -0.21 -7.90
N VAL A 65 -14.26 0.05 -8.38
CA VAL A 65 -15.52 -0.15 -7.65
C VAL A 65 -16.52 -0.88 -8.53
N ALA A 66 -17.33 -1.77 -7.96
CA ALA A 66 -18.38 -2.46 -8.70
C ALA A 66 -19.57 -1.54 -9.01
N ASP A 67 -19.98 -0.72 -8.05
CA ASP A 67 -21.08 0.25 -8.18
C ASP A 67 -20.87 1.40 -7.20
N VAL A 68 -20.76 2.64 -7.71
CA VAL A 68 -20.57 3.84 -6.87
C VAL A 68 -21.74 4.08 -5.92
N ALA A 69 -22.91 3.52 -6.19
CA ALA A 69 -24.09 3.66 -5.33
C ALA A 69 -23.88 3.07 -3.92
N HIS A 70 -22.96 2.12 -3.75
CA HIS A 70 -22.60 1.58 -2.44
C HIS A 70 -22.01 2.64 -1.48
N PHE A 71 -21.50 3.75 -2.01
CA PHE A 71 -20.96 4.84 -1.21
C PHE A 71 -22.01 5.90 -0.85
N ALA A 72 -23.28 5.72 -1.25
CA ALA A 72 -24.35 6.65 -0.92
C ALA A 72 -24.47 6.86 0.60
N GLY A 73 -24.51 8.12 1.02
CA GLY A 73 -24.61 8.47 2.43
C GLY A 73 -24.86 9.96 2.62
N GLU A 74 -24.90 10.42 3.87
CA GLU A 74 -25.21 11.82 4.20
C GLU A 74 -24.31 12.83 3.49
N THR A 75 -23.05 12.45 3.22
CA THR A 75 -22.04 13.32 2.60
C THR A 75 -21.78 13.02 1.12
N PHE A 76 -22.36 11.96 0.55
CA PHE A 76 -22.10 11.55 -0.82
C PHE A 76 -23.39 11.10 -1.52
N ASP A 77 -23.73 11.81 -2.59
CA ASP A 77 -24.87 11.53 -3.45
C ASP A 77 -24.36 11.04 -4.82
N PRO A 78 -24.47 9.74 -5.13
CA PRO A 78 -23.99 9.17 -6.39
C PRO A 78 -24.65 9.78 -7.63
N GLU A 79 -25.90 10.24 -7.54
CA GLU A 79 -26.64 10.81 -8.67
C GLU A 79 -26.11 12.19 -9.08
N ARG A 80 -25.35 12.83 -8.20
CA ARG A 80 -24.66 14.10 -8.48
C ARG A 80 -23.28 13.88 -9.09
N LEU A 81 -22.80 12.65 -9.16
CA LEU A 81 -21.51 12.33 -9.77
C LEU A 81 -21.60 12.49 -11.29
N HIS A 82 -20.61 13.16 -11.89
CA HIS A 82 -20.57 13.30 -13.34
C HIS A 82 -20.46 11.90 -14.00
N PRO A 83 -21.25 11.59 -15.05
CA PRO A 83 -21.28 10.26 -15.65
C PRO A 83 -19.91 9.70 -16.07
N GLU A 84 -19.01 10.55 -16.58
CA GLU A 84 -17.64 10.14 -16.92
C GLU A 84 -16.80 9.75 -15.70
N VAL A 85 -16.99 10.42 -14.55
CA VAL A 85 -16.28 10.06 -13.32
C VAL A 85 -16.81 8.73 -12.79
N ARG A 86 -18.14 8.54 -12.82
CA ARG A 86 -18.78 7.26 -12.50
C ARG A 86 -18.20 6.14 -13.37
N ARG A 87 -18.21 6.33 -14.69
CA ARG A 87 -17.68 5.35 -15.65
C ARG A 87 -16.20 5.06 -15.41
N PHE A 88 -15.39 6.07 -15.09
CA PHE A 88 -13.97 5.86 -14.79
C PHE A 88 -13.76 4.91 -13.61
N TYR A 89 -14.48 5.08 -12.50
CA TYR A 89 -14.35 4.22 -11.33
C TYR A 89 -14.96 2.82 -11.51
N GLU A 90 -16.11 2.72 -12.19
CA GLU A 90 -16.80 1.44 -12.42
C GLU A 90 -16.16 0.60 -13.55
N ARG A 91 -15.43 1.25 -14.46
CA ARG A 91 -14.83 0.63 -15.66
C ARG A 91 -13.36 0.97 -15.82
N THR A 92 -12.62 1.14 -14.72
CA THR A 92 -11.22 1.56 -14.72
C THR A 92 -10.32 0.66 -15.57
N ALA A 93 -10.62 -0.64 -15.66
CA ALA A 93 -9.86 -1.59 -16.47
C ALA A 93 -9.92 -1.30 -17.98
N GLU A 94 -10.90 -0.52 -18.46
CA GLU A 94 -11.01 -0.10 -19.86
C GLU A 94 -10.02 1.02 -20.23
N TYR A 95 -9.39 1.64 -19.23
CA TYR A 95 -8.49 2.78 -19.44
C TYR A 95 -7.03 2.34 -19.39
N GLU A 96 -6.25 2.85 -20.34
CA GLU A 96 -4.80 2.68 -20.31
C GLU A 96 -4.16 3.81 -19.47
N MET A 97 -3.41 3.44 -18.43
CA MET A 97 -2.59 4.41 -17.72
C MET A 97 -1.25 4.59 -18.43
N ARG A 98 -0.97 5.84 -18.83
CA ARG A 98 0.34 6.25 -19.34
C ARG A 98 0.95 7.29 -18.42
N TYR A 99 2.23 7.17 -18.16
CA TYR A 99 2.98 8.13 -17.37
C TYR A 99 4.22 8.62 -18.11
N ARG A 100 4.62 9.84 -17.77
CA ARG A 100 5.93 10.43 -18.11
C ARG A 100 6.41 11.14 -16.87
N ALA A 101 7.66 10.91 -16.49
CA ALA A 101 8.25 11.56 -15.34
C ALA A 101 9.48 12.35 -15.74
N GLN A 102 9.61 13.55 -15.20
CA GLN A 102 10.79 14.37 -15.40
C GLN A 102 11.47 14.64 -14.06
N TRP A 103 12.72 14.21 -13.95
CA TRP A 103 13.54 14.49 -12.78
C TRP A 103 14.22 15.84 -12.90
N HIS A 104 13.99 16.70 -11.91
CA HIS A 104 14.78 17.92 -11.73
C HIS A 104 16.27 17.57 -11.59
N ARG A 105 17.14 18.39 -12.20
CA ARG A 105 18.60 18.16 -12.30
C ARG A 105 19.28 17.65 -11.02
N PRO A 106 19.08 18.24 -9.82
CA PRO A 106 19.77 17.76 -8.61
C PRO A 106 19.34 16.37 -8.15
N PHE A 107 18.18 15.88 -8.57
CA PHE A 107 17.64 14.58 -8.16
C PHE A 107 17.93 13.45 -9.15
N ARG A 108 18.53 13.75 -10.31
CA ARG A 108 18.78 12.74 -11.36
C ARG A 108 19.72 11.63 -10.89
N THR A 109 20.80 11.97 -10.20
CA THR A 109 21.76 10.98 -9.72
C THR A 109 21.16 10.09 -8.64
N GLY A 110 20.39 10.68 -7.71
CA GLY A 110 19.64 9.93 -6.70
C GLY A 110 18.62 8.99 -7.33
N ALA A 111 17.88 9.48 -8.33
CA ALA A 111 16.92 8.68 -9.09
C ALA A 111 17.57 7.51 -9.85
N ALA A 112 18.77 7.69 -10.43
CA ALA A 112 19.49 6.60 -11.11
C ALA A 112 19.84 5.43 -10.18
N VAL A 113 20.21 5.75 -8.94
CA VAL A 113 20.58 4.75 -7.93
C VAL A 113 19.32 4.15 -7.33
N ALA A 114 18.34 4.98 -7.00
CA ALA A 114 17.07 4.56 -6.43
C ALA A 114 16.30 3.65 -7.40
N SER A 115 16.16 4.01 -8.68
CA SER A 115 15.42 3.20 -9.66
C SER A 115 15.97 1.79 -9.77
N ARG A 116 17.30 1.61 -9.78
CA ARG A 116 17.91 0.27 -9.80
C ARG A 116 17.57 -0.55 -8.56
N LEU A 117 17.50 0.09 -7.40
CA LEU A 117 17.21 -0.60 -6.14
C LEU A 117 15.72 -0.89 -6.00
N THR A 118 14.86 0.08 -6.31
CA THR A 118 13.41 -0.03 -6.14
C THR A 118 12.77 -0.89 -7.22
N SER A 119 13.24 -0.85 -8.47
CA SER A 119 12.78 -1.78 -9.51
C SER A 119 13.11 -3.23 -9.18
N ARG A 120 14.19 -3.50 -8.43
CA ARG A 120 14.52 -4.86 -7.98
C ARG A 120 13.62 -5.35 -6.86
N ILE A 121 13.07 -4.43 -6.07
CA ILE A 121 12.15 -4.73 -4.96
C ILE A 121 10.70 -4.74 -5.48
N GLU A 122 10.46 -4.29 -6.72
CA GLU A 122 9.14 -4.13 -7.36
C GLU A 122 8.16 -3.27 -6.53
N GLN A 123 8.67 -2.59 -5.51
CA GLN A 123 7.96 -1.64 -4.68
C GLN A 123 8.47 -0.26 -5.02
N LEU A 124 7.57 0.59 -5.50
CA LEU A 124 7.88 1.94 -5.98
C LEU A 124 8.80 1.92 -7.22
N ASN A 125 8.26 1.49 -8.37
CA ASN A 125 8.94 1.58 -9.67
C ASN A 125 9.15 3.04 -10.06
N LEU A 126 10.26 3.62 -9.58
CA LEU A 126 10.64 4.98 -9.90
C LEU A 126 11.23 5.02 -11.31
N PRO A 127 10.70 5.85 -12.21
CA PRO A 127 11.27 6.01 -13.55
C PRO A 127 12.72 6.50 -13.46
N GLY A 128 13.58 6.00 -14.35
CA GLY A 128 14.98 6.42 -14.40
C GLY A 128 15.15 7.90 -14.80
N PRO A 129 16.29 8.53 -14.49
CA PRO A 129 16.56 9.89 -14.92
C PRO A 129 16.72 9.97 -16.44
N GLY A 130 16.10 10.99 -17.04
CA GLY A 130 16.18 11.22 -18.50
C GLY A 130 15.19 10.40 -19.32
N ASP A 131 14.36 9.59 -18.66
CA ASP A 131 13.28 8.88 -19.32
C ASP A 131 12.04 9.77 -19.46
N GLU A 132 12.09 10.64 -20.46
CA GLU A 132 11.02 11.59 -20.77
C GLU A 132 10.01 11.04 -21.79
N SER A 133 10.07 9.74 -22.07
CA SER A 133 9.12 9.09 -22.96
C SER A 133 7.82 8.73 -22.22
N TRP A 134 6.75 8.54 -22.98
CA TRP A 134 5.50 8.00 -22.44
C TRP A 134 5.68 6.50 -22.22
N HIS A 135 5.41 6.05 -21.00
CA HIS A 135 5.36 4.64 -20.64
C HIS A 135 3.95 4.22 -20.36
N ARG A 136 3.60 3.01 -20.81
CA ARG A 136 2.40 2.32 -20.36
C ARG A 136 2.68 1.72 -18.99
N LEU A 137 1.77 1.91 -18.04
CA LEU A 137 1.77 1.15 -16.80
C LEU A 137 0.94 -0.11 -16.99
N GLU A 138 1.55 -1.27 -16.78
CA GLU A 138 0.83 -2.53 -16.73
C GLU A 138 0.20 -2.69 -15.34
N SER A 139 -1.12 -2.84 -15.32
CA SER A 139 -1.91 -3.04 -14.11
C SER A 139 -3.06 -4.00 -14.41
N GLN A 140 -3.41 -4.80 -13.41
CA GLN A 140 -4.56 -5.69 -13.44
C GLN A 140 -5.32 -5.57 -12.12
N PHE A 141 -6.64 -5.60 -12.17
CA PHE A 141 -7.47 -5.77 -10.98
C PHE A 141 -7.60 -7.25 -10.69
N LEU A 142 -7.42 -7.63 -9.42
CA LEU A 142 -7.61 -8.98 -8.93
C LEU A 142 -8.69 -8.95 -7.86
N ASP A 143 -9.62 -9.89 -7.93
CA ASP A 143 -10.57 -10.13 -6.86
C ASP A 143 -10.01 -11.18 -5.88
N VAL A 144 -10.14 -10.90 -4.57
CA VAL A 144 -9.45 -11.60 -3.46
C VAL A 144 -10.28 -11.79 -2.19
#